data_AF-W5YV67-F1
#
_entry.id   AF-W5YV67-F1
#
_cell.length_a   1.000
_cell.length_b   1.000
_cell.length_c   1.000
_cell.angle_alpha   90.00
_cell.angle_beta   90.00
_cell.angle_gamma   90.00
#
_symmetry.space_group_name_H-M   'P 1'
#
loop_
_entity.id
_entity.type
_entity.pdbx_description
1 polymer ?
#
loop_
_entity_poly.entity_id
_entity_poly.type
_entity_poly.pdbx_seq_one_letter_code
_entity_poly.pdbx_strand_id
1 'polypeptide(L)' 'MTLRVNALRFSRDDYLQLLSDAGIDANATLFAPHGIQLAAPVPVDLLPGFPKAQSVCRMKQPSSAPP' A
#
# COMPACT_ATOMS: atom_id res chain seq x y z
N MET A 1 3.17 -7.35 -2.17
CA MET A 1 3.10 -6.11 -2.99
C MET A 1 3.33 -4.91 -2.09
N THR A 2 4.18 -3.94 -2.48
CA THR A 2 4.48 -2.77 -1.65
C THR A 2 3.86 -1.51 -2.24
N LEU A 3 3.13 -0.78 -1.40
CA LEU A 3 2.51 0.50 -1.70
C LEU A 3 3.28 1.61 -0.97
N ARG A 4 3.30 2.80 -1.54
CA ARG A 4 3.79 4.00 -0.84
C ARG A 4 2.65 4.98 -0.70
N VAL A 5 2.32 5.32 0.54
CA VAL A 5 1.32 6.36 0.82
C VAL A 5 1.93 7.74 0.66
N ASN A 6 1.12 8.71 0.27
CA ASN A 6 1.54 10.10 0.21
C ASN A 6 1.41 10.75 1.59
N ALA A 7 2.53 10.82 2.31
CA ALA A 7 2.62 11.42 3.64
C ALA A 7 2.16 12.89 3.72
N LEU A 8 2.15 13.59 2.60
CA LEU A 8 1.63 14.97 2.52
C LEU A 8 0.11 15.04 2.64
N ARG A 9 -0.60 13.91 2.49
CA ARG A 9 -2.07 13.83 2.51
C ARG A 9 -2.60 12.91 3.60
N PHE A 10 -1.92 11.79 3.84
CA PHE A 10 -2.35 10.77 4.80
C PHE A 10 -1.14 10.11 5.47
N SER A 11 -1.30 9.78 6.75
CA SER A 11 -0.34 8.97 7.47
C SER A 11 -0.46 7.50 7.08
N ARG A 12 0.66 6.80 7.10
CA ARG A 12 0.73 5.34 6.90
C ARG A 12 -0.25 4.59 7.80
N ASP A 13 -0.25 4.92 9.08
CA ASP A 13 -1.07 4.25 10.10
C ASP A 13 -2.57 4.48 9.88
N ASP A 14 -2.96 5.67 9.42
CA ASP A 14 -4.34 5.98 9.04
C ASP A 14 -4.78 5.14 7.83
N TYR A 15 -3.90 4.99 6.84
CA TYR A 15 -4.16 4.14 5.69
C TYR A 15 -4.15 2.64 6.04
N LEU A 16 -3.34 2.21 7.01
CA LEU A 16 -3.37 0.84 7.52
C LEU A 16 -4.71 0.53 8.18
N GLN A 17 -5.26 1.47 8.95
CA GLN A 17 -6.61 1.34 9.52
C GLN A 17 -7.68 1.20 8.42
N LEU A 18 -7.63 2.02 7.37
CA LEU A 18 -8.53 1.90 6.22
C LEU A 18 -8.42 0.54 5.51
N LEU A 19 -7.20 0.01 5.37
CA LEU A 19 -6.99 -1.31 4.80
C LEU A 19 -7.57 -2.41 5.70
N SER A 20 -7.33 -2.33 7.02
CA SER A 20 -7.91 -3.28 7.97
C SER A 20 -9.43 -3.24 7.99
N ASP A 21 -10.05 -2.05 7.90
CA ASP A 21 -11.50 -1.87 7.79
C ASP A 21 -12.07 -2.52 6.51
N ALA A 22 -11.33 -2.40 5.41
CA ALA A 22 -11.64 -3.10 4.16
C ALA A 22 -11.36 -4.62 4.19
N GLY A 23 -10.87 -5.16 5.32
CA GLY A 23 -10.48 -6.57 5.44
C GLY A 23 -9.19 -6.93 4.70
N ILE A 24 -8.33 -5.94 4.46
CA ILE A 24 -7.04 -6.11 3.76
C ILE A 24 -5.91 -6.12 4.78
N ASP A 25 -5.24 -7.26 4.90
CA ASP A 25 -4.03 -7.39 5.71
C ASP A 25 -2.85 -6.64 5.09
N ALA A 26 -2.33 -5.68 5.84
CA ALA A 26 -1.25 -4.81 5.46
C ALA A 26 -0.40 -4.41 6.66
N ASN A 27 0.90 -4.22 6.45
CA ASN A 27 1.84 -3.82 7.49
C ASN A 27 2.76 -2.69 7.02
N ALA A 28 3.20 -1.85 7.95
CA ALA A 28 4.23 -0.87 7.72
C ALA A 28 5.56 -1.54 7.31
N THR A 29 6.25 -1.00 6.30
CA THR A 29 7.61 -1.45 5.99
C THR A 29 8.65 -0.70 6.80
N LEU A 30 9.70 -1.40 7.22
CA LEU A 30 10.84 -0.78 7.91
C LEU A 30 11.76 -0.01 6.95
N PHE A 31 11.79 -0.43 5.68
CA PHE A 31 12.66 0.16 4.65
C PHE A 31 12.15 1.49 4.10
N ALA A 32 10.86 1.80 4.26
CA ALA A 32 10.29 3.06 3.81
C ALA A 32 9.33 3.59 4.89
N PRO A 33 9.54 4.82 5.41
CA PRO A 33 8.71 5.38 6.47
C PRO A 33 7.23 5.50 6.07
N HIS A 34 6.96 5.58 4.76
CA HIS A 34 5.62 5.64 4.19
C HIS A 34 5.29 4.42 3.31
N GLY A 35 6.06 3.33 3.46
CA GLY A 35 5.82 2.08 2.77
C GLY A 35 4.82 1.21 3.54
N ILE A 36 3.90 0.61 2.79
CA ILE A 36 2.95 -0.38 3.27
C ILE A 36 3.16 -1.65 2.45
N GLN A 37 3.41 -2.76 3.12
CA GLN A 37 3.50 -4.08 2.53
C GLN A 37 2.19 -4.80 2.76
N LEU A 38 1.50 -5.11 1.67
CA LEU A 38 0.32 -5.96 1.69
C LEU A 38 0.75 -7.42 1.87
N ALA A 39 0.04 -8.14 2.74
CA ALA A 39 0.25 -9.57 2.95
C ALA A 39 -0.07 -10.38 1.68
N ALA A 40 -1.15 -9.99 0.98
CA ALA A 40 -1.56 -10.57 -0.29
C ALA A 40 -1.55 -9.51 -1.43
N PRO A 41 -1.35 -9.92 -2.69
CA PRO A 41 -1.52 -9.02 -3.83
C PRO A 41 -3.01 -8.69 -4.02
N VAL A 42 -3.43 -7.52 -3.53
CA VAL A 42 -4.81 -7.03 -3.68
C VAL A 42 -4.92 -6.17 -4.95
N PRO A 43 -5.99 -6.32 -5.75
CA PRO A 43 -6.24 -5.45 -6.89
C PRO A 43 -6.42 -4.00 -6.46
N VAL A 44 -5.91 -3.08 -7.28
CA VAL A 44 -5.91 -1.65 -6.98
C VAL A 44 -7.29 -1.02 -6.94
N ASP A 45 -8.27 -1.69 -7.54
CA ASP A 45 -9.68 -1.27 -7.55
C ASP A 45 -10.33 -1.40 -6.16
N LEU A 46 -9.86 -2.35 -5.35
CA LEU A 46 -10.32 -2.55 -3.96
C LEU A 46 -9.57 -1.66 -2.95
N LEU A 47 -8.55 -0.92 -3.38
CA LEU A 47 -7.77 -0.09 -2.48
C LEU A 47 -8.53 1.23 -2.19
N PRO A 48 -8.85 1.52 -0.92
CA PRO A 48 -9.55 2.74 -0.56
C PRO A 48 -8.71 3.97 -0.94
N GLY A 49 -9.26 4.86 -1.77
CA GLY A 49 -8.57 6.09 -2.21
C GLY A 49 -7.66 5.94 -3.44
N PHE A 50 -7.60 4.76 -4.07
CA PHE A 50 -6.89 4.57 -5.34
C PHE A 50 -7.46 5.34 -6.55
N PRO A 51 -8.79 5.56 -6.74
CA PRO A 51 -9.31 6.20 -7.96
C PRO A 51 -8.84 7.65 -8.17
N LYS A 52 -8.18 8.26 -7.18
CA LYS A 52 -7.58 9.59 -7.30
C LYS A 52 -6.08 9.62 -7.59
N ALA A 53 -5.39 8.49 -7.88
CA ALA A 53 -3.97 8.38 -8.27
C ALA A 53 -2.91 9.13 -7.41
N GLN A 54 -3.33 9.83 -6.35
CA GLN A 54 -2.55 10.83 -5.61
C GLN A 54 -2.30 10.43 -4.15
N SER A 55 -3.05 9.44 -3.66
CA SER A 55 -2.98 8.98 -2.27
C SER A 55 -1.98 7.85 -2.08
N VAL A 56 -1.83 6.98 -3.09
CA VAL A 56 -0.96 5.80 -3.03
C VAL A 56 -0.32 5.57 -4.40
N CYS A 57 1.00 5.47 -4.41
CA CYS A 57 1.75 5.04 -5.59
C CYS A 57 2.12 3.56 -5.40
N ARG A 58 1.71 2.71 -6.36
CA ARG A 58 2.17 1.32 -6.39
C ARG A 58 3.66 1.32 -6.73
N MET A 59 4.50 0.95 -5.76
CA MET A 59 5.89 0.63 -6.09
C MET A 59 5.86 -0.73 -6.78
N LYS A 60 6.16 -0.75 -8.08
CA LYS A 60 6.33 -1.98 -8.84
C LYS A 60 7.52 -2.71 -8.21
N GLN A 61 7.25 -3.78 -7.45
CA GLN A 61 8.33 -4.63 -6.96
C GLN A 61 9.11 -5.11 -8.18
N PRO A 62 10.46 -5.10 -8.14
CA PRO A 62 11.23 -5.73 -9.20
C PRO A 62 10.78 -7.19 -9.24
N SER A 63 10.29 -7.60 -10.41
CA SER A 63 9.92 -8.99 -10.65
C SER A 63 11.15 -9.84 -10.41
N SER A 64 11.24 -10.46 -9.23
CA SER A 64 12.13 -11.60 -9.03
C SER A 64 11.57 -12.72 -9.90
N ALA A 65 12.01 -12.76 -11.15
CA ALA A 65 11.82 -13.92 -12.01
C ALA A 65 12.46 -15.12 -11.28
N PRO A 66 11.75 -16.24 -11.10
CA PRO A 66 12.43 -17.47 -10.73
C PRO A 66 13.34 -17.92 -11.90
N PRO A 67 14.48 -18.58 -11.60
CA PRO A 67 15.47 -18.99 -12.60
C PRO A 67 14.94 -20.03 -13.59
#